data_AF-A0A7X6P7Z8-F1
#
_entry.id   AF-A0A7X6P7Z8-F1
#
_cell.length_a   1.000
_cell.length_b   1.000
_cell.length_c   1.000
_cell.angle_alpha   90.00
_cell.angle_beta   90.00
_cell.angle_gamma   90.00
#
_symmetry.space_group_name_H-M   'P 1'
#
loop_
_entity.id
_entity.type
_entity.pdbx_description
1 polymer ?
#
loop_
_entity_poly.entity_id
_entity_poly.type
_entity_poly.pdbx_seq_one_letter_code
_entity_poly.pdbx_strand_id
1 'polypeptide(L)'
;MVSESENYAITEQVVSARILAEQIYLSGDLSGVSFSSVSGQEGTRLHRKVFDDIRKEYESKHVETEVSLSAVFESNGFILKVSGRADCLISENNDSDDPGLMSLIEIKSHNRQNATYDQLFRPVHRAQLVLYAHMLMSGHPNVSAIEIILRYVSIQTLKPI
;
A
#
# COMPACT_ATOMS: atom_id res chain seq x y z
N MET A 1 -41.56 -21.88 21.38
CA MET A 1 -41.17 -20.88 20.37
C MET A 1 -39.81 -21.29 19.85
N VAL A 2 -39.79 -21.81 18.62
CA VAL A 2 -38.56 -22.12 17.90
C VAL A 2 -38.09 -20.78 17.36
N SER A 3 -36.97 -20.25 17.86
CA SER A 3 -36.31 -19.11 17.22
C SER A 3 -35.63 -19.64 15.97
N GLU A 4 -36.20 -19.35 14.81
CA GLU A 4 -35.57 -19.62 13.51
C GLU A 4 -34.19 -18.95 13.48
N SER A 5 -33.15 -19.77 13.52
CA SER A 5 -31.83 -19.38 13.09
C SER A 5 -31.89 -19.20 11.57
N GLU A 6 -32.17 -17.98 11.11
CA GLU A 6 -32.00 -17.62 9.72
C GLU A 6 -30.54 -17.86 9.34
N ASN A 7 -30.32 -18.92 8.56
CA ASN A 7 -29.02 -19.27 8.02
C ASN A 7 -28.72 -18.30 6.86
N TYR A 8 -28.35 -17.06 7.20
CA TYR A 8 -27.98 -16.06 6.20
C TYR A 8 -26.74 -16.58 5.48
N ALA A 9 -26.83 -16.75 4.15
CA ALA A 9 -25.68 -17.15 3.35
C ALA A 9 -24.58 -16.08 3.52
N ILE A 10 -23.48 -16.45 4.16
CA ILE A 10 -22.33 -15.57 4.32
C ILE A 10 -21.77 -15.31 2.93
N THR A 11 -21.77 -14.04 2.53
CA THR A 11 -21.17 -13.64 1.25
C THR A 11 -19.73 -13.20 1.51
N GLU A 12 -18.78 -13.90 0.91
CA GLU A 12 -17.36 -13.53 0.97
C GLU A 12 -16.93 -12.86 -0.34
N GLN A 13 -16.28 -11.70 -0.23
CA GLN A 13 -15.68 -11.00 -1.36
C GLN A 13 -14.22 -10.69 -1.07
N VAL A 14 -13.36 -11.01 -2.04
CA VAL A 14 -11.95 -10.62 -2.01
C VAL A 14 -11.75 -9.42 -2.93
N VAL A 15 -11.11 -8.37 -2.43
CA VAL A 15 -10.78 -7.17 -3.22
C VAL A 15 -9.32 -6.77 -2.98
N SER A 16 -8.67 -6.21 -4.00
CA SER A 16 -7.35 -5.62 -3.79
C SER A 16 -7.46 -4.22 -3.19
N ALA A 17 -6.52 -3.86 -2.32
CA ALA A 17 -6.44 -2.53 -1.70
C ALA A 17 -6.39 -1.41 -2.75
N ARG A 18 -5.70 -1.68 -3.87
CA ARG A 18 -5.61 -0.76 -5.01
C ARG A 18 -6.98 -0.49 -5.61
N ILE A 19 -7.73 -1.55 -5.94
CA ILE A 19 -9.07 -1.41 -6.53
C ILE A 19 -9.99 -0.70 -5.53
N LEU A 20 -9.95 -1.08 -4.25
CA LEU A 20 -10.75 -0.42 -3.23
C LEU A 20 -10.43 1.08 -3.12
N ALA A 21 -9.15 1.45 -3.12
CA ALA A 21 -8.72 2.85 -3.13
C ALA A 21 -9.22 3.60 -4.37
N GLU A 22 -9.11 2.98 -5.55
CA GLU A 22 -9.63 3.56 -6.80
C GLU A 22 -11.15 3.78 -6.71
N GLN A 23 -11.92 2.82 -6.17
CA GLN A 23 -13.37 2.94 -5.98
C GLN A 23 -13.77 4.05 -5.02
N ILE A 24 -13.04 4.24 -3.92
CA ILE A 24 -13.32 5.33 -2.95
C ILE A 24 -13.19 6.71 -3.62
N TYR A 25 -12.29 6.86 -4.58
CA TYR A 25 -12.00 8.13 -5.26
C TYR A 25 -12.56 8.21 -6.69
N LEU A 26 -13.35 7.22 -7.12
CA LEU A 26 -14.11 7.25 -8.37
C LEU A 26 -15.30 8.20 -8.19
N SER A 27 -15.07 9.49 -8.44
CA SER A 27 -16.14 10.49 -8.52
C SER A 27 -16.50 10.76 -10.00
N GLY A 28 -17.55 10.11 -10.48
CA GLY A 28 -18.48 10.65 -11.49
C GLY A 28 -17.98 11.05 -12.88
N ASP A 29 -16.75 10.77 -13.29
CA ASP A 29 -16.32 11.02 -14.68
C ASP A 29 -15.91 9.70 -15.36
N LEU A 30 -16.55 9.42 -16.50
CA LEU A 30 -16.19 8.34 -17.42
C LEU A 30 -14.89 8.66 -18.18
N SER A 31 -14.29 9.83 -17.96
CA SER A 31 -12.91 10.09 -18.33
C SER A 31 -12.00 9.19 -17.49
N GLY A 32 -11.76 7.98 -18.01
CA GLY A 32 -10.68 7.14 -17.54
C GLY A 32 -9.42 7.99 -17.55
N VAL A 33 -8.93 8.36 -16.36
CA VAL A 33 -7.71 9.14 -16.21
C VAL A 33 -6.60 8.28 -16.79
N SER A 34 -6.33 8.45 -18.08
CA SER A 34 -5.30 7.72 -18.78
C SER A 34 -3.98 8.25 -18.27
N PHE A 35 -3.44 7.52 -17.29
CA PHE A 35 -2.16 7.80 -16.69
C PHE A 35 -1.10 7.82 -17.80
N SER A 36 -0.19 8.79 -17.77
CA SER A 36 1.06 8.72 -18.54
C SER A 36 1.81 7.48 -18.08
N SER A 37 1.53 6.34 -18.71
CA SER A 37 1.83 5.03 -18.14
C SER A 37 3.31 4.73 -18.32
N VAL A 38 4.02 4.76 -17.19
CA VAL A 38 5.29 4.04 -17.09
C VAL A 38 4.98 2.58 -17.36
N SER A 39 5.74 1.95 -18.26
CA SER A 39 5.54 0.53 -18.54
C SER A 39 5.72 -0.28 -17.25
N GLY A 40 4.94 -1.35 -17.08
CA GLY A 40 5.05 -2.19 -15.88
C GLY A 40 6.49 -2.70 -15.65
N GLN A 41 7.20 -3.02 -16.74
CA GLN A 41 8.59 -3.47 -16.67
C GLN A 41 9.55 -2.38 -16.17
N GLU A 42 9.41 -1.14 -16.64
CA GLU A 42 10.22 -0.01 -16.15
C GLU A 42 9.88 0.30 -14.69
N GLY A 43 8.60 0.22 -14.32
CA GLY A 43 8.16 0.35 -12.93
C GLY A 43 8.85 -0.66 -12.02
N THR A 44 8.83 -1.95 -12.36
CA THR A 44 9.49 -3.01 -11.59
C THR A 44 11.01 -2.82 -11.52
N ARG A 45 11.65 -2.41 -12.61
CA ARG A 45 13.09 -2.09 -12.61
C ARG A 45 13.41 -0.93 -11.66
N LEU A 46 12.57 0.10 -11.66
CA LEU A 46 12.73 1.25 -10.78
C LEU A 46 12.52 0.86 -9.31
N HIS A 47 11.50 0.07 -8.99
CA HIS A 47 11.26 -0.39 -7.62
C HIS A 47 12.48 -1.15 -7.07
N ARG A 48 13.06 -2.08 -7.85
CA ARG A 48 14.28 -2.80 -7.43
C ARG A 48 15.44 -1.86 -7.09
N LYS A 49 15.70 -0.84 -7.93
CA LYS A 49 16.75 0.15 -7.65
C LYS A 49 16.44 0.94 -6.37
N VAL A 50 15.20 1.40 -6.21
CA VAL A 50 14.77 2.16 -5.02
C VAL A 50 14.85 1.30 -3.76
N PHE A 51 14.56 0.00 -3.84
CA PHE A 51 14.73 -0.93 -2.72
C PHE A 51 16.18 -1.02 -2.27
N ASP A 52 17.13 -1.10 -3.21
CA ASP A 52 18.56 -1.11 -2.87
C ASP A 52 19.01 0.21 -2.23
N ASP A 53 18.48 1.33 -2.71
CA ASP A 53 18.75 2.65 -2.13
C ASP A 53 18.16 2.77 -0.71
N ILE A 54 16.93 2.29 -0.48
CA ILE A 54 16.30 2.25 0.84
C ILE A 54 17.10 1.37 1.81
N ARG A 55 17.55 0.19 1.40
CA ARG A 55 18.37 -0.69 2.28
C ARG A 55 19.67 -0.03 2.72
N LYS A 56 20.27 0.81 1.87
CA LYS A 56 21.45 1.60 2.23
C LYS A 56 21.09 2.78 3.15
N GLU A 57 19.98 3.47 2.87
CA GLU A 57 19.47 4.58 3.68
C GLU A 57 19.14 4.13 5.12
N TYR A 58 18.64 2.91 5.29
CA TYR A 58 18.22 2.32 6.57
C TYR A 58 19.04 1.09 6.96
N GLU A 59 20.36 1.12 6.77
CA GLU A 59 21.24 -0.04 7.01
C GLU A 59 21.20 -0.59 8.46
N SER A 60 20.83 0.24 9.43
CA SER A 60 20.69 -0.14 10.84
C SER A 60 19.32 -0.72 11.20
N LYS A 61 18.37 -0.75 10.25
CA LYS A 61 16.99 -1.20 10.46
C LYS A 61 16.69 -2.44 9.64
N HIS A 62 15.59 -3.11 9.96
CA HIS A 62 15.09 -4.19 9.12
C HIS A 62 14.25 -3.61 7.97
N VAL A 63 14.53 -4.04 6.73
CA VAL A 63 13.84 -3.57 5.52
C VAL A 63 13.28 -4.76 4.76
N GLU A 64 11.96 -4.90 4.79
CA GLU A 64 11.21 -5.89 4.01
C GLU A 64 10.62 -5.23 2.76
N THR A 65 10.70 -5.89 1.62
CA THR A 65 10.17 -5.37 0.34
C THR A 65 9.12 -6.30 -0.24
N GLU A 66 8.13 -5.74 -0.92
CA GLU A 66 7.01 -6.49 -1.50
C GLU A 66 6.18 -7.25 -0.44
N VAL A 67 5.87 -6.55 0.66
CA VAL A 67 5.20 -7.11 1.84
C VAL A 67 3.73 -7.41 1.55
N SER A 68 3.34 -8.68 1.72
CA SER A 68 1.95 -9.10 1.54
C SER A 68 1.12 -8.74 2.77
N LEU A 69 0.06 -7.97 2.57
CA LEU A 69 -0.84 -7.50 3.63
C LEU A 69 -2.28 -7.96 3.34
N SER A 70 -3.01 -8.30 4.39
CA SER A 70 -4.44 -8.56 4.28
C SER A 70 -5.16 -8.25 5.58
N ALA A 71 -6.41 -7.80 5.48
CA ALA A 71 -7.33 -7.70 6.59
C ALA A 71 -8.70 -8.25 6.19
N VAL A 72 -9.45 -8.70 7.19
CA VAL A 72 -10.83 -9.15 7.05
C VAL A 72 -11.73 -8.17 7.78
N PHE A 73 -12.76 -7.70 7.10
CA PHE A 73 -13.83 -6.90 7.68
C PHE A 73 -15.13 -7.69 7.61
N GLU A 74 -15.79 -7.88 8.74
CA GLU A 74 -17.02 -8.65 8.85
C GLU A 74 -18.16 -7.75 9.33
N SER A 75 -19.29 -7.76 8.63
CA SER A 75 -20.49 -7.01 9.02
C SER A 75 -21.75 -7.61 8.37
N ASN A 76 -22.82 -7.80 9.15
CA ASN A 76 -24.15 -8.20 8.66
C ASN A 76 -24.16 -9.40 7.68
N GLY A 77 -23.43 -10.48 7.98
CA GLY A 77 -23.36 -11.67 7.12
C GLY A 77 -22.53 -11.48 5.84
N PHE A 78 -21.74 -10.42 5.77
CA PHE A 78 -20.80 -10.14 4.68
C PHE A 78 -19.37 -10.13 5.21
N ILE A 79 -18.48 -10.81 4.50
CA ILE A 79 -17.04 -10.86 4.77
C ILE A 79 -16.32 -10.20 3.59
N LEU A 80 -15.63 -9.11 3.87
CA LEU A 80 -14.75 -8.44 2.92
C LEU A 80 -13.30 -8.74 3.28
N LYS A 81 -12.63 -9.50 2.43
CA LYS A 81 -11.18 -9.69 2.51
C LYS A 81 -10.50 -8.66 1.61
N VAL A 82 -9.75 -7.75 2.21
CA VAL A 82 -8.92 -6.79 1.47
C VAL A 82 -7.48 -7.26 1.53
N SER A 83 -6.80 -7.31 0.38
CA SER A 83 -5.38 -7.69 0.32
C SER A 83 -4.57 -6.78 -0.60
N GLY A 84 -3.27 -6.78 -0.43
CA GLY A 84 -2.36 -6.18 -1.40
C GLY A 84 -0.91 -6.37 -1.02
N ARG A 85 -0.04 -5.70 -1.78
CA ARG A 85 1.40 -5.78 -1.61
C ARG A 85 1.96 -4.38 -1.43
N ALA A 86 2.37 -4.06 -0.21
CA ALA A 86 3.08 -2.82 0.06
C ALA A 86 4.50 -2.92 -0.50
N ASP A 87 5.03 -1.82 -1.00
CA ASP A 87 6.35 -1.83 -1.63
C ASP A 87 7.48 -2.08 -0.62
N CYS A 88 7.43 -1.43 0.54
CA CYS A 88 8.47 -1.55 1.56
C CYS A 88 7.92 -1.32 2.98
N LEU A 89 8.39 -2.13 3.93
CA LEU A 89 8.19 -1.97 5.37
C LEU A 89 9.56 -1.85 6.04
N ILE A 90 9.71 -0.83 6.87
CA ILE A 90 10.88 -0.61 7.70
C ILE A 90 10.48 -0.79 9.16
N SER A 91 11.22 -1.61 9.89
CA SER A 91 11.04 -1.84 11.33
C SER A 91 12.38 -1.79 12.06
N GLU A 92 12.33 -1.64 13.38
CA GLU A 92 13.54 -1.70 14.19
C GLU A 92 14.19 -3.08 14.09
N ASN A 93 15.52 -3.12 14.12
CA ASN A 93 16.30 -4.36 14.11
C ASN A 93 16.61 -4.75 15.56
N ASN A 94 15.59 -5.21 16.28
CA ASN A 94 15.72 -5.60 17.67
C ASN A 94 15.02 -6.94 17.97
N ASP A 95 15.56 -7.70 18.91
CA ASP A 95 14.96 -8.93 19.44
C ASP A 95 13.93 -8.63 20.55
N SER A 96 13.44 -7.39 20.63
CA SER A 96 12.49 -6.96 21.68
C SER A 96 11.05 -7.23 21.28
N ASP A 97 10.20 -7.51 22.28
CA ASP A 97 8.75 -7.62 22.10
C ASP A 97 8.07 -6.28 21.74
N ASP A 98 8.81 -5.16 21.82
CA ASP A 98 8.37 -3.86 21.32
C ASP A 98 8.77 -3.71 19.85
N PRO A 99 7.79 -3.69 18.91
CA PRO A 99 8.07 -3.52 17.49
C PRO A 99 8.61 -2.13 17.13
N GLY A 100 8.54 -1.16 18.04
CA GLY A 100 8.93 0.22 17.79
C GLY A 100 8.06 0.88 16.70
N LEU A 101 8.58 1.97 16.11
CA LEU A 101 7.91 2.65 15.01
C LEU A 101 8.15 1.90 13.70
N MET A 102 7.06 1.40 13.11
CA MET A 102 7.06 0.84 11.76
C MET A 102 6.81 1.94 10.72
N SER A 103 7.49 1.85 9.58
CA SER A 103 7.31 2.78 8.45
C SER A 103 6.94 2.03 7.17
N LEU A 104 5.78 2.34 6.60
CA LEU A 104 5.34 1.80 5.30
C LEU A 104 5.64 2.80 4.19
N ILE A 105 6.30 2.34 3.14
CA ILE A 105 6.60 3.13 1.95
C ILE A 105 5.82 2.57 0.75
N GLU A 106 5.05 3.42 0.08
CA GLU A 106 4.46 3.15 -1.23
C GLU A 106 5.20 3.96 -2.30
N ILE A 107 5.68 3.30 -3.35
CA ILE A 107 6.45 3.91 -4.43
C ILE A 107 5.55 4.12 -5.66
N LYS A 108 5.59 5.32 -6.23
CA LYS A 108 4.87 5.65 -7.46
C LYS A 108 5.84 6.16 -8.52
N SER A 109 5.93 5.44 -9.63
CA SER A 109 6.77 5.84 -10.76
C SER A 109 6.09 6.91 -11.62
N HIS A 110 6.89 7.84 -12.17
CA HIS A 110 6.43 8.81 -13.16
C HIS A 110 7.50 9.08 -14.22
N ASN A 111 7.11 9.64 -15.36
CA ASN A 111 8.01 10.01 -16.46
C ASN A 111 8.15 11.52 -16.70
N ARG A 112 7.47 12.32 -15.88
CA ARG A 112 7.50 13.79 -15.96
C ARG A 112 8.86 14.34 -15.53
N GLN A 113 9.42 15.26 -16.32
CA GLN A 113 10.58 16.07 -15.94
C GLN A 113 10.19 17.16 -14.95
N ASN A 114 11.04 17.43 -13.96
CA ASN A 114 10.90 18.53 -12.99
C ASN A 114 9.52 18.59 -12.29
N ALA A 115 8.87 17.44 -12.11
CA ALA A 115 7.57 17.39 -11.46
C ALA A 115 7.70 17.63 -9.95
N THR A 116 6.84 18.48 -9.40
CA THR A 116 6.76 18.71 -7.96
C THR A 116 5.88 17.65 -7.29
N TYR A 117 5.99 17.51 -5.96
CA TYR A 117 5.12 16.62 -5.19
C TYR A 117 3.64 16.92 -5.45
N ASP A 118 3.21 18.19 -5.39
CA ASP A 118 1.81 18.58 -5.57
C ASP A 118 1.26 18.18 -6.95
N GLN A 119 2.10 18.22 -7.98
CA GLN A 119 1.71 17.81 -9.34
C GLN A 119 1.57 16.29 -9.49
N LEU A 120 2.28 15.52 -8.67
CA LEU A 120 2.30 14.06 -8.69
C LEU A 120 1.31 13.46 -7.69
N PHE A 121 1.03 14.17 -6.60
CA PHE A 121 0.15 13.72 -5.55
C PHE A 121 -1.23 13.37 -6.10
N ARG A 122 -1.72 12.18 -5.71
CA ARG A 122 -3.08 11.75 -5.99
C ARG A 122 -3.69 11.21 -4.71
N PRO A 123 -4.91 11.63 -4.35
CA PRO A 123 -5.60 11.12 -3.16
C PRO A 123 -5.73 9.59 -3.14
N VAL A 124 -5.94 8.97 -4.31
CA VAL A 124 -6.00 7.50 -4.45
C VAL A 124 -4.72 6.79 -3.99
N HIS A 125 -3.55 7.38 -4.22
CA HIS A 125 -2.28 6.80 -3.77
C HIS A 125 -2.17 6.84 -2.24
N ARG A 126 -2.61 7.94 -1.61
CA ARG A 126 -2.69 8.05 -0.15
C ARG A 126 -3.68 7.04 0.43
N ALA A 127 -4.84 6.88 -0.21
CA ALA A 127 -5.86 5.95 0.23
C ALA A 127 -5.38 4.50 0.23
N GLN A 128 -4.69 4.09 -0.84
CA GLN A 128 -4.04 2.78 -0.92
C GLN A 128 -3.06 2.57 0.24
N LEU A 129 -2.19 3.56 0.50
CA LEU A 129 -1.20 3.48 1.58
C LEU A 129 -1.84 3.45 2.98
N VAL A 130 -2.94 4.20 3.19
CA VAL A 130 -3.72 4.14 4.44
C VAL A 130 -4.38 2.76 4.63
N LEU A 131 -4.89 2.14 3.56
CA LEU A 131 -5.41 0.77 3.62
C LEU A 131 -4.32 -0.21 4.03
N TYR A 132 -3.11 -0.09 3.49
CA TYR A 132 -1.98 -0.93 3.91
C TYR A 132 -1.59 -0.72 5.37
N ALA A 133 -1.54 0.53 5.84
CA ALA A 133 -1.28 0.81 7.25
C ALA A 133 -2.33 0.17 8.16
N HIS A 134 -3.62 0.27 7.80
CA HIS A 134 -4.67 -0.39 8.56
C HIS A 134 -4.51 -1.92 8.57
N MET A 135 -4.21 -2.55 7.43
CA MET A 135 -3.97 -4.00 7.39
C MET A 135 -2.79 -4.41 8.28
N LEU A 136 -1.71 -3.62 8.26
CA LEU A 136 -0.53 -3.89 9.07
C LEU A 136 -0.84 -3.76 10.57
N MET A 137 -1.53 -2.69 10.99
CA MET A 137 -1.95 -2.51 12.38
C MET A 137 -2.90 -3.61 12.86
N SER A 138 -3.86 -4.02 12.02
CA SER A 138 -4.82 -5.08 12.37
C SER A 138 -4.13 -6.44 12.59
N GLY A 139 -2.99 -6.69 11.94
CA GLY A 139 -2.15 -7.87 12.17
C GLY A 139 -1.16 -7.74 13.34
N HIS A 140 -0.93 -6.52 13.85
CA HIS A 140 0.08 -6.22 14.87
C HIS A 140 -0.53 -5.35 15.98
N PRO A 141 -1.32 -5.92 16.91
CA PRO A 141 -2.08 -5.15 17.90
C PRO A 141 -1.22 -4.34 18.89
N ASN A 142 0.08 -4.65 18.99
CA ASN A 142 1.02 -3.93 19.84
C ASN A 142 1.64 -2.69 19.16
N VAL A 143 1.37 -2.48 17.87
CA VAL A 143 1.85 -1.30 17.13
C VAL A 143 0.90 -0.13 17.38
N SER A 144 1.37 0.88 18.13
CA SER A 144 0.57 2.06 18.46
C SER A 144 0.47 3.09 17.34
N ALA A 145 1.46 3.10 16.43
CA ALA A 145 1.52 4.04 15.31
C ALA A 145 2.31 3.44 14.14
N ILE A 146 1.93 3.85 12.93
CA ILE A 146 2.65 3.52 11.70
C ILE A 146 2.93 4.81 10.96
N GLU A 147 4.20 5.04 10.63
CA GLU A 147 4.58 6.08 9.70
C GLU A 147 4.25 5.63 8.27
N ILE A 148 3.64 6.51 7.48
CA ILE A 148 3.32 6.23 6.09
C ILE A 148 4.02 7.22 5.17
N ILE A 149 4.72 6.71 4.16
CA ILE A 149 5.54 7.48 3.23
C ILE A 149 5.09 7.19 1.81
N LEU A 150 4.70 8.24 1.09
CA LEU A 150 4.40 8.15 -0.33
C LEU A 150 5.57 8.71 -1.13
N ARG A 151 6.32 7.83 -1.81
CA ARG A 151 7.57 8.18 -2.51
C ARG A 151 7.33 8.19 -4.02
N TYR A 152 7.39 9.37 -4.64
CA TYR A 152 7.33 9.49 -6.10
C TYR A 152 8.73 9.44 -6.69
N VAL A 153 8.93 8.61 -7.72
CA VAL A 153 10.24 8.41 -8.31
C VAL A 153 10.17 8.49 -9.84
N SER A 154 11.08 9.27 -10.42
CA SER A 154 11.18 9.39 -11.88
C SER A 154 11.84 8.17 -12.48
N ILE A 155 11.32 7.67 -13.61
CA ILE A 155 12.00 6.62 -14.40
C ILE A 155 13.34 7.10 -14.97
N GLN A 156 13.58 8.41 -15.02
CA GLN A 156 14.86 8.97 -15.47
C GLN A 156 16.00 8.62 -14.52
N THR A 157 15.69 8.29 -13.25
CA THR A 157 16.65 7.77 -12.27
C THR A 157 17.28 6.43 -12.70
N LEU A 158 16.68 5.71 -13.65
CA LEU A 158 17.26 4.47 -14.20
C LEU A 158 18.40 4.71 -15.21
N LYS A 159 18.54 5.94 -15.73
CA LYS A 159 19.60 6.26 -16.68
C LYS A 159 20.92 6.50 -15.91
N PRO A 160 22.06 5.96 -16.38
CA PRO A 160 23.35 6.36 -15.85
C PRO A 160 23.56 7.87 -16.07
N ILE A 161 24.14 8.53 -15.06
CA ILE A 161 24.61 9.92 -15.13
C ILE A 161 25.83 9.96 -16.06
#